data_AF-A0A838EFV5-F1
#
_entry.id   AF-A0A838EFV5-F1
#
_cell.length_a   1.000
_cell.length_b   1.000
_cell.length_c   1.000
_cell.angle_alpha   90.00
_cell.angle_beta   90.00
_cell.angle_gamma   90.00
#
_symmetry.space_group_name_H-M   'P 1'
#
loop_
_entity.id
_entity.type
_entity.pdbx_description
1 polymer ?
#
loop_
_entity_poly.entity_id
_entity_poly.type
_entity_poly.pdbx_seq_one_letter_code
_entity_poly.pdbx_strand_id
1 'polypeptide(L)'
;MEVILTQPFVCCPGCGNPSDHVHCQCQRTVHDVPCGGRRVVLRLSVRKFFCRVPTCLRKVFAERLLDLVQPWARVSKRLLEELKAIGLSASAKVSERLAPRLSPGEPFGCSPTIPFRNREASKIRKTSYARR
;
A
#
# COMPACT_ATOMS: atom_id res chain seq x y z
N MET A 1 -9.06 -5.22 17.14
CA MET A 1 -9.48 -3.82 17.22
C MET A 1 -10.20 -3.47 15.92
N GLU A 2 -11.44 -2.99 16.03
CA GLU A 2 -12.23 -2.52 14.88
C GLU A 2 -12.32 -1.01 14.91
N VAL A 3 -12.11 -0.37 13.76
CA VAL A 3 -12.22 1.08 13.60
C VAL A 3 -13.25 1.34 12.51
N ILE A 4 -14.29 2.09 12.87
CA ILE A 4 -15.36 2.51 11.98
C ILE A 4 -15.18 3.98 11.69
N LEU A 5 -15.24 4.37 10.42
CA LEU A 5 -15.23 5.78 10.04
C LEU A 5 -16.64 6.35 10.12
N THR A 6 -16.75 7.49 10.79
CA THR A 6 -18.01 8.17 11.07
C THR A 6 -18.23 9.41 10.20
N GLN A 7 -17.36 9.70 9.22
CA GLN A 7 -17.53 10.91 8.38
C GLN A 7 -18.89 10.91 7.65
N PRO A 8 -19.76 11.91 7.87
CA PRO A 8 -21.10 11.90 7.29
C PRO A 8 -21.10 12.10 5.77
N PHE A 9 -20.09 12.79 5.22
CA PHE A 9 -19.95 13.08 3.80
C PHE A 9 -18.48 12.98 3.35
N VAL A 10 -18.25 12.58 2.11
CA VAL A 10 -16.90 12.50 1.52
C VAL A 10 -16.89 13.13 0.12
N CYS A 11 -15.88 13.93 -0.16
CA CYS A 11 -15.70 14.55 -1.48
C CYS A 11 -15.27 13.52 -2.52
N CYS A 12 -15.93 13.52 -3.68
CA CYS A 12 -15.56 12.67 -4.79
C CYS A 12 -14.15 13.05 -5.29
N PRO A 13 -13.20 12.10 -5.39
CA PRO A 13 -11.85 12.41 -5.85
C PRO A 13 -11.78 12.73 -7.36
N GLY A 14 -12.87 12.54 -8.11
CA GLY A 14 -12.95 12.87 -9.53
C GLY A 14 -13.47 14.28 -9.80
N CYS A 15 -14.53 14.70 -9.09
CA CYS A 15 -15.21 15.98 -9.36
C CYS A 15 -15.26 16.93 -8.14
N GLY A 16 -14.70 16.55 -6.99
CA GLY A 16 -14.69 17.36 -5.77
C GLY A 16 -16.03 17.43 -5.02
N ASN A 17 -17.16 17.12 -5.67
CA ASN A 17 -18.48 17.24 -5.06
C ASN A 17 -18.64 16.31 -3.83
N PRO A 18 -19.14 16.82 -2.69
CA PRO A 18 -19.45 15.97 -1.54
C PRO A 18 -20.56 14.98 -1.90
N SER A 19 -20.43 13.75 -1.40
CA SER A 19 -21.49 12.75 -1.44
C SER A 19 -21.67 12.14 -0.07
N ASP A 20 -22.92 12.02 0.35
CA ASP A 20 -23.42 11.33 1.55
C ASP A 20 -24.01 9.95 1.20
N HIS A 21 -24.19 9.65 -0.08
CA HIS A 21 -24.89 8.46 -0.53
C HIS A 21 -24.02 7.21 -0.44
N VAL A 22 -24.21 6.42 0.61
CA VAL A 22 -23.51 5.15 0.82
C VAL A 22 -24.03 4.09 -0.14
N HIS A 23 -23.14 3.55 -0.96
CA HIS A 23 -23.42 2.42 -1.86
C HIS A 23 -23.27 1.07 -1.15
N CYS A 24 -22.17 0.87 -0.42
CA CYS A 24 -21.94 -0.33 0.38
C CYS A 24 -20.82 -0.12 1.41
N GLN A 25 -20.73 -1.02 2.40
CA GLN A 25 -19.62 -1.06 3.36
C GLN A 25 -18.71 -2.25 3.06
N CYS A 26 -17.40 -2.07 3.23
CA CYS A 26 -16.39 -3.09 2.99
C CYS A 26 -15.39 -3.12 4.15
N GLN A 27 -15.12 -4.32 4.66
CA GLN A 27 -14.10 -4.51 5.67
C GLN A 27 -12.73 -4.71 5.03
N ARG A 28 -11.70 -4.09 5.62
CA ARG A 28 -10.30 -4.22 5.23
C ARG A 28 -9.47 -4.57 6.44
N THR A 29 -8.50 -5.45 6.23
CA THR A 29 -7.54 -5.82 7.27
C THR A 29 -6.19 -5.19 6.95
N VAL A 30 -5.63 -4.46 7.90
CA VAL A 30 -4.37 -3.72 7.76
C VAL A 30 -3.44 -4.12 8.89
N HIS A 31 -2.19 -4.42 8.54
CA HIS A 31 -1.13 -4.65 9.53
C HIS A 31 -0.54 -3.32 9.97
N ASP A 32 -0.36 -3.17 11.29
CA ASP A 32 0.24 -1.99 11.88
C ASP A 32 1.49 -2.37 12.67
N VAL A 33 2.20 -1.35 13.15
CA VAL A 33 3.43 -1.51 13.92
C VAL A 33 3.14 -2.34 15.18
N PRO A 34 3.99 -3.33 15.50
CA PRO A 34 3.84 -4.11 16.72
C PRO A 34 3.84 -3.21 17.96
N CYS A 35 2.97 -3.53 18.91
CA CYS A 35 2.86 -2.82 20.19
C CYS A 35 3.11 -3.82 21.32
N GLY A 36 4.07 -3.52 22.21
CA GLY A 36 4.43 -4.41 23.31
C GLY A 36 4.87 -5.81 22.85
N GLY A 37 5.58 -5.91 21.72
CA GLY A 37 6.04 -7.17 21.13
C GLY A 37 4.95 -8.00 20.43
N ARG A 38 3.71 -7.51 20.36
CA ARG A 38 2.60 -8.23 19.75
C ARG A 38 2.27 -7.65 18.37
N ARG A 39 1.94 -8.54 17.43
CA ARG A 39 1.46 -8.13 16.10
C ARG A 39 0.12 -7.40 16.24
N VAL A 40 0.05 -6.19 15.68
CA VAL A 40 -1.19 -5.40 15.64
C VAL A 40 -1.84 -5.55 14.28
N VAL A 41 -3.14 -5.84 14.29
CA VAL A 41 -3.96 -5.94 13.09
C VAL A 41 -5.20 -5.08 13.28
N LEU A 42 -5.38 -4.10 12.39
CA LEU A 42 -6.50 -3.20 12.35
C LEU A 42 -7.56 -3.72 11.37
N ARG A 43 -8.79 -3.87 11.85
CA ARG A 43 -9.96 -4.11 10.99
C ARG A 43 -10.66 -2.79 10.73
N LEU A 44 -10.60 -2.31 9.50
CA LEU A 44 -11.19 -1.05 9.07
C LEU A 44 -12.49 -1.32 8.32
N SER A 45 -13.59 -0.75 8.81
CA SER A 45 -14.89 -0.82 8.16
C SER A 45 -15.10 0.45 7.32
N VAL A 46 -14.81 0.36 6.01
CA VAL A 46 -14.78 1.51 5.09
C VAL A 46 -16.05 1.56 4.24
N ARG A 47 -16.66 2.74 4.14
CA ARG A 47 -17.84 2.96 3.28
C ARG A 47 -17.44 3.36 1.87
N LYS A 48 -18.17 2.83 0.89
CA LYS A 48 -18.13 3.26 -0.51
C LYS A 48 -19.31 4.18 -0.76
N PHE A 49 -19.04 5.34 -1.36
CA PHE A 49 -20.00 6.37 -1.72
C PHE A 49 -20.28 6.35 -3.22
N PHE A 50 -21.48 6.78 -3.60
CA PHE A 50 -21.89 6.96 -4.99
C PHE A 50 -21.89 8.44 -5.37
N CYS A 51 -21.21 8.81 -6.46
CA CYS A 51 -21.23 10.16 -7.01
C CYS A 51 -22.45 10.36 -7.91
N ARG A 52 -23.33 11.30 -7.55
CA ARG A 52 -24.55 11.63 -8.31
C ARG A 52 -24.30 12.58 -9.49
N VAL A 53 -23.11 13.19 -9.59
CA VAL A 53 -22.79 14.13 -10.66
C VAL A 53 -22.76 13.38 -12.01
N PRO A 54 -23.62 13.75 -12.99
CA PRO A 54 -23.74 13.02 -14.25
C PRO A 54 -22.45 13.02 -15.07
N THR A 55 -21.75 14.16 -15.09
CA THR A 55 -20.48 14.38 -15.80
C THR A 55 -19.27 13.67 -15.18
N CYS A 56 -19.40 13.13 -13.95
CA CYS A 56 -18.28 12.46 -13.30
C CYS A 56 -18.11 11.02 -13.82
N LEU A 57 -16.93 10.71 -14.35
CA LEU A 57 -16.54 9.37 -14.79
C LEU A 57 -16.49 8.36 -13.63
N ARG A 58 -16.25 8.83 -12.41
CA ARG A 58 -16.11 7.98 -11.22
C ARG A 58 -17.39 7.98 -10.38
N LYS A 59 -18.25 6.99 -10.62
CA LYS A 59 -19.52 6.83 -9.91
C LYS A 59 -19.41 6.21 -8.53
N VAL A 60 -18.43 5.34 -8.28
CA VAL A 60 -18.22 4.73 -6.95
C VAL A 60 -16.81 5.05 -6.46
N PHE A 61 -16.70 5.52 -5.23
CA PHE A 61 -15.43 5.78 -4.56
C PHE A 61 -15.52 5.37 -3.09
N ALA A 62 -14.38 5.11 -2.46
CA ALA A 62 -14.31 4.80 -1.03
C ALA A 62 -13.73 5.99 -0.28
N GLU A 63 -14.13 6.13 0.98
CA GLU A 63 -13.47 7.01 1.94
C GLU A 63 -11.97 6.68 2.01
N ARG A 64 -11.12 7.71 1.97
CA ARG A 64 -9.67 7.55 1.98
C ARG A 64 -9.12 7.95 3.34
N LEU A 65 -8.57 6.99 4.08
CA LEU A 65 -7.81 7.25 5.31
C LEU A 65 -6.36 7.54 4.96
N LEU A 66 -6.12 8.60 4.19
CA LEU A 66 -4.78 8.87 3.67
C LEU A 66 -3.77 8.93 4.81
N ASP A 67 -4.10 9.46 5.98
CA ASP A 67 -3.17 9.58 7.11
C ASP A 67 -2.76 8.23 7.72
N LEU A 68 -3.63 7.22 7.65
CA LEU A 68 -3.37 5.90 8.24
C LEU A 68 -2.87 4.88 7.21
N VAL A 69 -3.53 4.79 6.05
CA VAL A 69 -3.33 3.71 5.06
C VAL A 69 -3.52 4.25 3.65
N GLN A 70 -2.54 3.98 2.78
CA GLN A 70 -2.68 4.30 1.37
C GLN A 70 -3.82 3.48 0.71
N PRO A 71 -4.47 4.00 -0.35
CA PRO A 71 -5.47 3.24 -1.07
C PRO A 71 -4.94 1.86 -1.49
N TRP A 72 -5.70 0.81 -1.16
CA TRP A 72 -5.36 -0.60 -1.44
C TRP A 72 -4.16 -1.18 -0.67
N ALA A 73 -3.46 -0.39 0.15
CA ALA A 73 -2.40 -0.92 0.99
C ALA A 73 -2.96 -1.85 2.08
N ARG A 74 -2.18 -2.89 2.40
CA ARG A 74 -2.47 -3.84 3.49
C ARG A 74 -1.62 -3.59 4.74
N VAL A 75 -0.81 -2.54 4.73
CA VAL A 75 0.07 -2.11 5.82
C VAL A 75 -0.19 -0.64 6.11
N SER A 76 -0.09 -0.24 7.39
CA SER A 76 -0.18 1.16 7.78
C SER A 76 1.00 1.94 7.19
N LYS A 77 0.82 3.26 7.03
CA LYS A 77 1.90 4.15 6.61
C LYS A 77 3.10 4.07 7.55
N ARG A 78 2.86 4.07 8.85
CA ARG A 78 3.93 3.99 9.87
C ARG A 78 4.73 2.71 9.75
N LEU A 79 4.06 1.55 9.62
CA LEU A 79 4.74 0.27 9.41
C LEU A 79 5.53 0.26 8.10
N LEU A 80 4.99 0.84 7.03
CA LEU A 80 5.69 0.95 5.77
C LEU A 80 6.98 1.78 5.89
N GLU A 81 6.95 2.90 6.60
CA GLU A 81 8.15 3.74 6.82
C GLU A 81 9.21 3.03 7.67
N GLU A 82 8.81 2.30 8.72
CA GLU A 82 9.75 1.50 9.51
C GLU A 82 10.40 0.39 8.67
N LEU A 83 9.62 -0.32 7.85
CA LEU A 83 10.14 -1.34 6.93
C LEU A 83 11.11 -0.75 5.91
N LYS A 84 10.83 0.45 5.39
CA LYS A 84 11.75 1.16 4.49
C LYS A 84 13.06 1.51 5.18
N ALA A 85 13.01 2.07 6.38
CA ALA A 85 14.21 2.43 7.14
C ALA A 85 15.10 1.22 7.43
N ILE A 86 14.48 0.09 7.82
CA ILE A 86 15.20 -1.18 8.02
C ILE A 86 15.80 -1.66 6.70
N GLY A 87 15.02 -1.67 5.62
CA GLY A 87 15.49 -2.12 4.31
C GLY A 87 16.67 -1.29 3.77
N LEU A 88 16.61 0.04 3.91
CA LEU A 88 17.67 0.94 3.49
C LEU A 88 18.94 0.74 4.32
N SER A 89 18.82 0.67 5.65
CA SER A 89 19.98 0.45 6.54
C SER A 89 20.62 -0.92 6.33
N ALA A 90 19.81 -1.98 6.13
CA ALA A 90 20.31 -3.31 5.82
C ALA A 90 21.02 -3.34 4.46
N SER A 91 20.43 -2.70 3.45
CA SER A 91 21.03 -2.62 2.10
C SER A 91 22.34 -1.83 2.12
N ALA A 92 22.41 -0.70 2.84
CA ALA A 92 23.63 0.09 2.96
C ALA A 92 24.80 -0.73 3.52
N LYS A 93 24.56 -1.53 4.57
CA LYS A 93 25.57 -2.43 5.15
C LYS A 93 26.03 -3.51 4.17
N VAL A 94 25.11 -4.03 3.35
CA VAL A 94 25.47 -5.00 2.30
C VAL A 94 26.30 -4.32 1.22
N SER A 95 25.89 -3.14 0.76
CA SER A 95 26.60 -2.36 -0.23
C SER A 95 28.00 -1.98 0.24
N GLU A 96 28.19 -1.56 1.49
CA GLU A 96 29.50 -1.26 2.08
C GLU A 96 30.44 -2.48 2.03
N ARG A 97 29.93 -3.68 2.33
CA ARG A 97 30.70 -4.93 2.25
C ARG A 97 31.06 -5.34 0.82
N LEU A 98 30.22 -4.97 -0.15
CA LEU A 98 30.41 -5.32 -1.56
C LEU A 98 31.14 -4.24 -2.36
N ALA A 99 31.18 -2.99 -1.88
CA ALA A 99 31.81 -1.87 -2.56
C ALA A 99 33.27 -2.12 -2.94
N PRO A 100 34.13 -2.76 -2.10
CA PRO A 100 35.49 -3.10 -2.50
C PRO A 100 35.58 -4.04 -3.70
N ARG A 101 34.57 -4.88 -3.95
CA ARG A 101 34.50 -5.80 -5.10
C ARG A 101 34.08 -5.13 -6.41
N LEU A 102 33.56 -3.90 -6.31
CA LEU A 102 33.11 -3.10 -7.46
C LEU A 102 34.16 -2.06 -7.88
N SER A 103 35.25 -1.93 -7.12
CA SER A 103 36.40 -1.11 -7.48
C SER A 103 37.01 -1.60 -8.79
N PRO A 104 37.30 -0.73 -9.77
CA PRO A 104 38.07 -1.10 -10.95
C PRO A 104 39.53 -1.25 -10.53
N GLY A 105 39.91 -2.45 -10.08
CA GLY A 105 41.24 -2.78 -9.61
C GLY A 105 41.48 -4.28 -9.57
N GLU A 106 42.06 -4.77 -10.66
CA GLU A 106 42.71 -6.07 -10.87
C GLU A 106 41.85 -7.35 -10.97
N PRO A 107 42.25 -8.27 -11.88
CA PRO A 107 41.50 -9.47 -12.25
C PRO A 107 41.74 -10.55 -11.19
N PHE A 108 40.82 -11.51 -11.01
CA PHE A 108 41.12 -12.94 -10.86
C PHE A 108 39.87 -13.69 -10.41
N GLY A 109 39.53 -14.72 -11.20
CA GLY A 109 38.86 -15.92 -10.70
C GLY A 109 37.34 -15.95 -10.84
N CYS A 110 36.86 -16.44 -11.99
CA CYS A 110 35.53 -17.01 -12.13
C CYS A 110 35.19 -17.97 -10.97
N SER A 111 34.08 -17.73 -10.28
CA SER A 111 33.24 -18.83 -9.80
C SER A 111 31.76 -18.40 -9.70
N PRO A 112 30.80 -19.30 -10.01
CA PRO A 112 29.56 -18.92 -10.64
C PRO A 112 28.40 -18.66 -9.66
N THR A 113 27.67 -17.59 -9.95
CA THR A 113 26.20 -17.49 -9.93
C THR A 113 25.46 -17.77 -8.61
N ILE A 114 25.02 -16.69 -7.94
CA ILE A 114 23.74 -16.71 -7.21
C ILE A 114 22.71 -16.04 -8.12
N PRO A 115 21.74 -16.78 -8.68
CA PRO A 115 20.70 -16.15 -9.47
C PRO A 115 19.79 -15.36 -8.52
N PHE A 116 19.86 -14.04 -8.60
CA PHE A 116 18.87 -13.14 -8.00
C PHE A 116 17.55 -13.40 -8.72
N ARG A 117 16.69 -14.24 -8.12
CA ARG A 117 15.37 -14.56 -8.68
C ARG A 117 14.48 -13.34 -8.54
N ASN A 118 14.50 -12.48 -9.56
CA ASN A 118 13.55 -11.41 -9.73
C ASN A 118 12.16 -12.03 -9.88
N ARG A 119 11.33 -11.96 -8.85
CA ARG A 119 9.90 -12.26 -8.97
C ARG A 119 9.27 -11.04 -9.63
N GLU A 120 9.26 -11.04 -10.96
CA GLU A 120 8.51 -10.10 -11.77
C GLU A 120 7.08 -9.98 -11.22
N ALA A 121 6.72 -8.77 -10.79
CA ALA A 121 5.37 -8.40 -10.42
C ALA A 121 4.49 -8.47 -11.68
N SER A 122 3.93 -9.66 -11.90
CA SER A 122 3.03 -9.94 -13.00
C SER A 122 1.77 -9.09 -12.83
N LYS A 123 1.62 -8.11 -13.72
CA LYS A 123 0.36 -7.56 -14.25
C LYS A 123 -0.89 -7.90 -13.43
N ILE A 124 -1.33 -6.97 -12.57
CA ILE A 124 -2.73 -6.94 -12.14
C ILE A 124 -3.54 -6.52 -13.36
N ARG A 125 -4.08 -7.51 -14.06
CA ARG A 125 -5.12 -7.34 -15.08
C ARG A 125 -6.30 -6.64 -14.43
N LYS A 126 -6.80 -5.63 -15.13
CA LYS A 126 -8.10 -5.00 -14.92
C LYS A 126 -9.16 -6.09 -14.79
N THR A 127 -9.81 -6.20 -13.64
CA THR A 127 -11.14 -6.82 -13.55
C THR A 127 -12.16 -5.70 -13.45
N SER A 128 -12.80 -5.52 -14.60
CA SER A 128 -14.09 -4.90 -14.81
C SER A 128 -15.02 -5.13 -13.63
N TYR A 129 -15.47 -4.01 -13.06
CA TYR A 129 -16.64 -3.92 -12.20
C TYR A 129 -17.85 -4.48 -12.98
N ALA A 130 -18.21 -5.72 -12.66
CA ALA A 130 -19.43 -6.36 -13.16
C ALA A 130 -20.63 -5.87 -12.33
N ARG A 131 -21.69 -5.57 -13.07
CA ARG A 131 -22.99 -5.08 -12.62
C ARG A 131 -23.61 -5.97 -11.54
N ARG A 132 -24.18 -5.36 -10.51
CA ARG A 132 -25.55 -5.58 -10.02
C ARG A 132 -25.90 -4.44 -9.07
#